data_AF-L7LG44-F1
#
_entry.id   AF-L7LG44-F1
#
_cell.length_a   1.000
_cell.length_b   1.000
_cell.length_c   1.000
_cell.angle_alpha   90.00
_cell.angle_beta   90.00
_cell.angle_gamma   90.00
#
_symmetry.space_group_name_H-M   'P 1'
#
loop_
_entity.id
_entity.type
_entity.pdbx_description
1 polymer ?
#
loop_
_entity_poly.entity_id
_entity_poly.type
_entity_poly.pdbx_seq_one_letter_code
_entity_poly.pdbx_strand_id
1 'polypeptide(L)'
;MNEFDRWSLVDDSTRRCLCDVGLPGRSAAETVEADGERVLWILADELVGDDSADLGARRPAHEKVGPLPAGWAERVRLAGRRCGRPTKAGRPCRAPVSVAGASCFRHRVEGGGSV
;
A
#
# COMPACT_ATOMS: atom_id res chain seq x y z
N MET A 1 23.56 19.20 -7.50
CA MET A 1 23.13 17.92 -6.90
C MET A 1 24.36 17.44 -6.16
N ASN A 2 24.33 17.49 -4.82
CA ASN A 2 25.53 17.29 -4.01
C ASN A 2 25.78 15.78 -3.88
N GLU A 3 27.03 15.33 -3.86
CA GLU A 3 27.39 13.90 -3.81
C GLU A 3 26.82 13.19 -2.57
N PHE A 4 26.56 13.98 -1.51
CA PHE A 4 25.96 13.55 -0.24
C PHE A 4 24.42 13.38 -0.27
N ASP A 5 23.72 13.81 -1.34
CA ASP A 5 22.25 13.62 -1.48
C ASP A 5 21.85 12.16 -1.75
N ARG A 6 22.82 11.24 -1.85
CA ARG A 6 22.58 9.85 -2.24
C ARG A 6 22.48 8.88 -1.06
N TRP A 7 22.52 9.35 0.18
CA TRP A 7 22.66 8.49 1.35
C TRP A 7 21.43 8.64 2.23
N SER A 8 20.77 7.52 2.53
CA SER A 8 19.67 7.47 3.49
C SER A 8 20.02 6.49 4.59
N LEU A 9 20.05 6.95 5.83
CA LEU A 9 20.40 6.13 6.99
C LEU A 9 19.17 5.39 7.49
N VAL A 10 19.21 4.07 7.54
CA VAL A 10 18.12 3.26 8.08
C VAL A 10 18.08 3.38 9.61
N ASP A 11 16.93 3.77 10.17
CA ASP A 11 16.69 3.74 11.61
C ASP A 11 16.26 2.33 12.03
N ASP A 12 17.24 1.51 12.41
CA ASP A 12 17.02 0.10 12.77
C ASP A 12 16.03 -0.08 13.94
N SER A 13 15.86 0.93 14.81
CA SER A 13 14.89 0.87 15.91
C SER A 13 13.43 0.83 15.44
N THR A 14 13.17 1.42 14.26
CA THR A 14 11.86 1.44 13.60
C THR A 14 11.64 0.24 12.68
N ARG A 15 12.67 -0.57 12.42
CA ARG A 15 12.62 -1.68 11.47
C ARG A 15 11.68 -2.79 11.95
N ARG A 16 10.78 -3.24 11.08
CA ARG A 16 9.83 -4.34 11.33
C ARG A 16 9.80 -5.30 10.15
N CYS A 17 9.90 -6.61 10.40
CA CYS A 17 9.72 -7.60 9.32
C CYS A 17 8.30 -7.52 8.75
N LEU A 18 8.17 -7.66 7.43
CA LEU A 18 6.89 -7.78 6.72
C LEU A 18 6.53 -9.26 6.40
N CYS A 19 7.13 -10.18 7.16
CA CYS A 19 6.95 -11.62 7.06
C CYS A 19 5.46 -12.03 7.18
N ASP A 20 4.73 -11.38 8.08
CA ASP A 20 3.33 -11.64 8.41
C ASP A 20 2.33 -11.09 7.38
N VAL A 21 2.74 -10.12 6.57
CA VAL A 21 1.95 -9.55 5.47
C VAL A 21 2.32 -10.14 4.10
N GLY A 22 3.07 -11.26 4.10
CA GLY A 22 3.38 -12.02 2.88
C GLY A 22 4.55 -11.46 2.07
N LEU A 23 5.43 -10.67 2.69
CA LEU A 23 6.64 -10.13 2.07
C LEU A 23 7.91 -10.63 2.82
N PRO A 24 8.25 -11.93 2.71
CA PRO A 24 9.46 -12.46 3.35
C PRO A 24 10.74 -11.83 2.78
N GLY A 25 11.75 -11.64 3.64
CA GLY A 25 13.01 -10.97 3.27
C GLY A 25 12.89 -9.45 3.06
N ARG A 26 11.77 -8.87 3.50
CA ARG A 26 11.51 -7.43 3.46
C ARG A 26 11.20 -6.92 4.86
N SER A 27 11.69 -5.72 5.13
CA SER A 27 11.35 -4.95 6.33
C SER A 27 10.76 -3.59 5.95
N ALA A 28 9.91 -3.03 6.81
CA ALA A 28 9.59 -1.60 6.78
C ALA A 28 10.45 -0.89 7.84
N ALA A 29 11.06 0.25 7.50
CA ALA A 29 11.80 1.08 8.44
C ALA A 29 11.74 2.56 8.02
N GLU A 30 11.84 3.47 8.98
CA GLU A 30 12.16 4.87 8.68
C GLU A 30 13.61 4.97 8.24
N THR A 31 13.86 5.88 7.30
CA THR A 31 15.20 6.33 6.95
C THR A 31 15.31 7.82 7.15
N VAL A 32 16.53 8.30 7.40
CA VAL A 32 16.85 9.72 7.53
C VAL A 32 17.66 10.14 6.31
N GLU A 33 17.15 11.11 5.54
CA GLU A 33 17.86 11.71 4.41
C GLU A 33 18.87 12.77 4.88
N ALA A 34 19.73 13.23 3.97
CA ALA A 34 20.80 14.19 4.27
C ALA A 34 20.29 15.55 4.79
N ASP A 35 19.05 15.93 4.46
CA ASP A 35 18.38 17.14 4.96
C ASP A 35 17.66 16.93 6.30
N GLY A 36 17.70 15.71 6.85
CA GLY A 36 17.03 15.31 8.08
C GLY A 36 15.57 14.89 7.88
N GLU A 37 15.05 14.86 6.65
CA GLU A 37 13.71 14.33 6.36
C GLU A 37 13.65 12.83 6.71
N ARG A 38 12.55 12.44 7.37
CA ARG A 38 12.27 11.04 7.72
C ARG A 38 11.28 10.46 6.72
N VAL A 39 11.65 9.37 6.06
CA VAL A 39 10.82 8.71 5.05
C VAL A 39 10.65 7.23 5.42
N LEU A 40 9.44 6.70 5.29
CA LEU A 40 9.19 5.27 5.50
C LEU A 40 9.53 4.49 4.22
N TRP A 41 10.39 3.49 4.34
CA TRP A 41 10.80 2.64 3.22
C TRP A 41 10.46 1.17 3.44
N ILE A 42 10.21 0.46 2.33
CA ILE A 42 10.25 -1.00 2.29
C ILE A 42 11.62 -1.42 1.78
N LEU A 43 12.39 -2.08 2.65
CA LEU A 43 13.76 -2.51 2.42
C LEU A 43 13.81 -3.97 1.96
N ALA A 44 14.71 -4.29 1.05
CA ALA A 44 15.19 -5.67 0.87
C ALA A 44 16.25 -5.93 1.94
N ASP A 45 16.03 -6.90 2.81
CA ASP A 45 16.93 -7.14 3.94
C ASP A 45 18.34 -7.50 3.48
N GLU A 46 18.46 -8.18 2.33
CA GLU A 46 19.73 -8.58 1.71
C GLU A 46 20.57 -7.43 1.16
N LEU A 47 19.97 -6.25 0.94
CA LEU A 47 20.64 -5.08 0.37
C LEU A 47 20.99 -4.03 1.44
N VAL A 48 20.61 -4.25 2.70
CA VAL A 48 20.91 -3.31 3.78
C VAL A 48 22.42 -3.34 4.08
N GLY A 49 23.07 -2.19 3.95
CA GLY A 49 24.52 -2.05 4.13
C GLY A 49 25.33 -2.29 2.85
N ASP A 50 24.67 -2.51 1.71
CA ASP A 50 25.32 -2.49 0.40
C ASP A 50 25.30 -1.07 -0.17
N ASP A 51 26.45 -0.40 -0.14
CA ASP A 51 26.62 0.97 -0.66
C ASP A 51 26.41 1.08 -2.18
N SER A 52 26.35 -0.04 -2.90
CA SER A 52 26.07 -0.10 -4.33
C SER A 52 24.59 -0.34 -4.66
N ALA A 53 23.76 -0.62 -3.65
CA ALA A 53 22.35 -0.92 -3.86
C ALA A 53 21.59 0.29 -4.42
N ASP A 54 20.70 0.02 -5.38
CA ASP A 54 19.75 1.02 -5.86
C ASP A 54 18.78 1.37 -4.73
N LEU A 55 18.84 2.61 -4.26
CA LEU A 55 17.94 3.17 -3.25
C LEU A 55 16.51 3.39 -3.78
N GLY A 56 16.28 3.08 -5.05
CA GLY A 56 14.99 3.23 -5.70
C GLY A 56 14.63 4.69 -5.97
N ALA A 57 13.40 4.91 -6.43
CA ALA A 57 12.91 6.24 -6.68
C ALA A 57 12.45 6.89 -5.36
N ARG A 58 12.93 8.10 -5.05
CA ARG A 58 12.50 8.94 -3.90
C ARG A 58 10.97 9.10 -3.79
N ARG A 59 10.24 8.89 -4.88
CA ARG A 59 8.78 8.77 -4.91
C ARG A 59 8.39 7.58 -5.79
N PRO A 60 8.25 6.37 -5.21
CA PRO A 60 7.85 5.21 -5.97
C PRO A 60 6.49 5.44 -6.63
N ALA A 61 6.24 4.75 -7.74
CA ALA A 61 5.05 5.01 -8.56
C ALA A 61 3.72 4.91 -7.79
N HIS A 62 3.68 4.12 -6.71
CA HIS A 62 2.49 3.93 -5.87
C HIS A 62 2.25 5.07 -4.86
N GLU A 63 3.23 5.95 -4.62
CA GLU A 63 3.08 7.14 -3.77
C GLU A 63 2.79 8.41 -4.58
N LYS A 64 2.86 8.33 -5.91
CA LYS A 64 2.55 9.47 -6.77
C LYS A 64 1.07 9.82 -6.66
N VAL A 65 0.80 10.94 -6.01
CA VAL A 65 -0.53 11.54 -5.95
C VAL A 65 -0.88 12.12 -7.33
N GLY A 66 -2.06 11.78 -7.85
CA GLY A 66 -2.53 12.26 -9.15
C GLY A 66 -3.51 11.29 -9.79
N PRO A 67 -3.98 11.59 -11.01
CA PRO A 67 -4.84 10.67 -11.76
C PRO A 67 -4.15 9.33 -11.99
N LEU A 68 -4.91 8.23 -11.87
CA LEU A 68 -4.42 6.91 -12.25
C LEU A 68 -3.95 6.91 -13.71
N PRO A 69 -2.84 6.21 -14.06
CA PRO A 69 -2.45 6.02 -15.44
C PRO A 69 -3.62 5.46 -16.27
N ALA A 70 -3.78 5.91 -17.51
CA ALA A 70 -4.97 5.64 -18.33
C ALA A 70 -5.34 4.14 -18.40
N GLY A 71 -4.35 3.27 -18.56
CA GLY A 71 -4.59 1.81 -18.60
C GLY A 71 -5.12 1.24 -17.28
N TRP A 72 -4.76 1.82 -16.14
CA TRP A 72 -5.31 1.43 -14.83
C TRP A 72 -6.68 2.06 -14.58
N ALA A 73 -6.84 3.34 -14.93
CA ALA A 73 -8.13 4.01 -14.84
C ALA A 73 -9.22 3.26 -15.63
N GLU A 74 -8.89 2.78 -16.83
CA GLU A 74 -9.81 1.99 -17.66
C GLU A 74 -10.16 0.65 -17.01
N ARG A 75 -9.18 -0.08 -16.46
CA ARG A 75 -9.44 -1.34 -15.74
C ARG A 75 -10.36 -1.12 -14.54
N VAL A 76 -10.15 -0.05 -13.77
CA VAL A 76 -11.01 0.30 -12.63
C VAL A 76 -12.42 0.68 -13.10
N ARG A 77 -12.53 1.41 -14.22
CA ARG A 77 -13.83 1.80 -14.81
C ARG A 77 -14.61 0.58 -15.29
N LEU A 78 -13.94 -0.38 -15.93
CA LEU A 78 -14.55 -1.62 -16.43
C LEU A 78 -14.82 -2.64 -15.31
N ALA A 79 -14.12 -2.54 -14.18
CA ALA A 79 -14.38 -3.39 -13.04
C ALA A 79 -15.81 -3.14 -12.53
N GLY A 80 -16.68 -4.15 -12.65
CA GLY A 80 -18.04 -4.08 -12.11
C GLY A 80 -18.02 -3.77 -10.62
N ARG A 81 -18.83 -2.80 -10.20
CA ARG A 81 -18.93 -2.36 -8.79
C ARG A 81 -19.46 -3.50 -7.92
N ARG A 82 -18.87 -3.69 -6.74
CA ARG A 82 -19.20 -4.78 -5.79
C ARG A 82 -19.57 -4.21 -4.42
N CYS A 83 -20.38 -4.95 -3.66
CA CYS A 83 -20.84 -4.56 -2.32
C CYS A 83 -19.68 -4.33 -1.32
N GLY A 84 -18.68 -5.20 -1.31
CA GLY A 84 -17.51 -5.09 -0.42
C GLY A 84 -17.77 -5.36 1.07
N ARG A 85 -19.02 -5.30 1.54
CA ARG A 85 -19.39 -5.58 2.95
C ARG A 85 -18.94 -6.97 3.39
N PRO A 86 -18.49 -7.15 4.64
CA PRO A 86 -18.09 -8.46 5.14
C PRO A 86 -19.28 -9.43 5.13
N THR A 87 -19.03 -10.64 4.65
CA THR A 87 -19.98 -11.76 4.78
C THR A 87 -19.86 -12.36 6.20
N LYS A 88 -20.79 -13.24 6.58
CA LYS A 88 -20.70 -13.99 7.86
C LYS A 88 -19.39 -14.79 7.98
N ALA A 89 -18.77 -15.17 6.87
CA ALA A 89 -17.48 -15.85 6.81
C ALA A 89 -16.27 -14.87 6.77
N GLY A 90 -16.46 -13.58 7.04
CA GLY A 90 -15.41 -12.56 7.04
C GLY A 90 -14.92 -12.11 5.65
N ARG A 91 -15.25 -12.84 4.59
CA ARG A 91 -14.83 -12.49 3.22
C ARG A 91 -15.65 -11.31 2.65
N PRO A 92 -15.06 -10.43 1.81
CA PRO A 92 -15.80 -9.34 1.17
C PRO A 92 -16.89 -9.83 0.22
N CYS A 93 -18.09 -9.24 0.32
CA CYS A 93 -19.22 -9.57 -0.54
C CYS A 93 -18.99 -9.10 -1.99
N ARG A 94 -19.11 -10.04 -2.94
CA ARG A 94 -18.92 -9.80 -4.38
C ARG A 94 -20.22 -9.61 -5.16
N ALA A 95 -21.35 -9.39 -4.49
CA ALA A 95 -22.60 -9.07 -5.16
C ALA A 95 -22.46 -7.75 -5.95
N PRO A 96 -22.94 -7.67 -7.20
CA PRO A 96 -22.88 -6.46 -8.01
C PRO A 96 -23.75 -5.36 -7.41
N VAL A 97 -23.32 -4.10 -7.56
CA VAL A 97 -24.05 -2.90 -7.12
C VAL A 97 -24.05 -1.84 -8.21
N SER A 98 -25.09 -1.02 -8.27
CA SER A 98 -25.19 0.07 -9.26
C SER A 98 -24.36 1.29 -8.89
N VAL A 99 -24.14 1.54 -7.59
CA VAL A 99 -23.44 2.72 -7.06
C VAL A 99 -22.23 2.28 -6.24
N ALA A 100 -21.08 2.94 -6.42
CA ALA A 100 -19.88 2.65 -5.66
C ALA A 100 -20.12 2.91 -4.16
N GLY A 101 -19.66 2.01 -3.30
CA GLY A 101 -19.86 2.09 -1.85
C GLY A 101 -21.26 1.66 -1.36
N ALA A 102 -22.22 1.41 -2.26
CA ALA A 102 -23.52 0.91 -1.86
C ALA A 102 -23.46 -0.54 -1.35
N SER A 103 -24.31 -0.88 -0.38
CA SER A 103 -24.57 -2.26 0.00
C SER A 103 -25.48 -2.95 -1.04
N CYS A 104 -25.29 -4.26 -1.23
CA CYS A 104 -26.22 -5.07 -2.01
C CYS A 104 -27.53 -5.28 -1.25
N PHE A 105 -28.57 -5.77 -1.93
CA PHE A 105 -29.89 -6.01 -1.32
C PHE A 105 -29.80 -6.83 -0.03
N ARG A 106 -29.07 -7.96 -0.05
CA ARG A 106 -28.89 -8.82 1.13
C ARG A 106 -28.32 -8.06 2.32
N HIS A 107 -27.25 -7.28 2.10
CA HIS A 107 -26.63 -6.47 3.16
C HIS A 107 -27.44 -5.24 3.56
N ARG A 108 -28.40 -4.77 2.75
CA ARG A 108 -29.36 -3.74 3.17
C ARG A 108 -30.42 -4.32 4.10
N VAL A 109 -30.90 -5.51 3.80
CA VAL A 109 -31.93 -6.18 4.60
C VAL A 109 -31.34 -6.73 5.90
N GLU A 110 -30.16 -7.33 5.85
CA GLU A 110 -29.46 -7.87 7.03
C GLU A 110 -28.81 -6.78 7.90
N GLY A 111 -28.44 -5.63 7.31
CA GLY A 111 -27.87 -4.49 8.04
C GLY A 111 -28.89 -3.59 8.73
N GLY A 112 -30.19 -3.86 8.57
CA GLY A 112 -31.29 -3.14 9.23
C GLY A 112 -31.71 -3.75 10.57
N GLY A 113 -31.00 -4.79 11.05
CA GLY A 113 -31.30 -5.46 12.31
C GLY A 113 -30.03 -5.95 13.00
N SER A 114 -29.50 -5.13 13.91
CA SER A 114 -29.02 -5.50 15.24
C SER A 114 -28.32 -4.30 15.89
N VAL A 115 -28.94 -3.84 16.97
CA VAL A 115 -28.45 -3.23 18.23
C VAL A 115 -26.97 -2.82 18.27
#